data_AF-A6UYZ1-F1
#
_entry.id   AF-A6UYZ1-F1
#
_cell.length_a   1.000
_cell.length_b   1.000
_cell.length_c   1.000
_cell.angle_alpha   90.00
_cell.angle_beta   90.00
_cell.angle_gamma   90.00
#
_symmetry.space_group_name_H-M   'P 1'
#
loop_
_entity.id
_entity.type
_entity.pdbx_description
1 polymer ?
#
loop_
_entity_poly.entity_id
_entity_poly.type
_entity_poly.pdbx_seq_one_letter_code
_entity_poly.pdbx_strand_id
1 'polypeptide(L)' 'MNDYLITLSQAGRLLARMEVSAARFAEVRELMRRRFPSEDGFELRFETRRESRRVLEQGPRGVRLLAVEYATEELIDG' A
#
# COMPACT_ATOMS: atom_id res chain seq x y z
N MET A 1 3.46 -3.92 -10.78
CA MET A 1 3.15 -2.57 -10.31
C MET A 1 3.07 -2.69 -8.80
N ASN A 2 4.03 -2.12 -8.07
CA ASN A 2 3.95 -2.13 -6.60
C ASN A 2 3.15 -0.89 -6.22
N ASP A 3 1.94 -1.12 -5.73
CA ASP A 3 1.07 -0.05 -5.27
C ASP A 3 1.32 0.16 -3.77
N TYR A 4 1.53 1.41 -3.42
CA TYR A 4 1.63 1.85 -2.04
C TYR A 4 0.23 2.17 -1.53
N LEU A 5 0.04 2.03 -0.23
CA LEU A 5 -1.22 2.27 0.41
C LEU A 5 -1.00 3.26 1.54
N ILE A 6 -1.67 4.40 1.43
CA ILE A 6 -1.64 5.44 2.45
C ILE A 6 -2.95 5.35 3.22
N THR A 7 -2.84 5.18 4.53
CA THR A 7 -3.97 5.19 5.45
C THR A 7 -3.89 6.46 6.28
N LEU A 8 -4.97 7.23 6.27
CA LEU A 8 -5.16 8.41 7.10
C LEU A 8 -6.17 8.07 8.20
N SER A 9 -5.75 8.23 9.46
CA SER A 9 -6.61 8.18 10.63
C SER A 9 -6.50 9.46 11.47
N GLN A 10 -7.47 9.68 12.35
CA GLN A 10 -7.42 10.73 13.37
C GLN A 10 -8.10 10.21 14.64
N ALA A 11 -7.42 10.30 15.78
CA ALA A 11 -7.91 9.78 17.07
C ALA A 11 -8.40 8.32 16.96
N GLY A 12 -7.62 7.46 16.30
CA GLY A 12 -7.94 6.05 16.06
C GLY A 12 -9.09 5.77 15.07
N ARG A 13 -9.66 6.79 14.42
CA ARG A 13 -10.73 6.64 13.42
C ARG A 13 -10.14 6.68 12.02
N LEU A 14 -10.44 5.67 11.20
CA LEU A 14 -10.08 5.66 9.79
C LEU A 14 -10.86 6.77 9.06
N LEU A 15 -10.13 7.66 8.39
CA LEU A 15 -10.71 8.71 7.56
C LEU A 15 -10.65 8.33 6.07
N ALA A 16 -9.50 7.84 5.61
CA ALA A 16 -9.30 7.49 4.21
C ALA A 16 -8.22 6.42 4.01
N ARG A 17 -8.33 5.72 2.88
CA ARG A 17 -7.31 4.79 2.38
C ARG A 17 -7.13 5.02 0.88
N MET A 18 -5.90 5.19 0.43
CA MET A 18 -5.58 5.57 -0.95
C MET A 18 -4.46 4.68 -1.51
N GLU A 19 -4.73 4.08 -2.66
CA GLU A 19 -3.71 3.40 -3.46
C GLU A 19 -2.93 4.43 -4.29
N VAL A 20 -1.60 4.34 -4.23
CA VAL A 20 -0.68 5.27 -4.87
C VAL A 20 0.36 4.47 -5.63
N SER A 21 0.53 4.78 -6.92
CA SER A 21 1.57 4.13 -7.72
C SER A 21 2.96 4.47 -7.18
N ALA A 22 3.92 3.53 -7.33
CA ALA A 22 5.31 3.76 -6.93
C ALA A 22 5.91 5.07 -7.48
N ALA A 23 5.57 5.44 -8.71
CA ALA A 23 6.07 6.66 -9.36
C ALA A 23 5.64 7.96 -8.67
N ARG A 24 4.52 7.94 -7.92
CA ARG A 24 3.96 9.11 -7.23
C ARG A 24 4.11 9.04 -5.72
N PHE A 25 4.56 7.91 -5.17
CA PHE A 25 4.53 7.66 -3.74
C PHE A 25 5.32 8.71 -2.93
N ALA A 26 6.55 9.02 -3.32
CA ALA A 26 7.37 9.99 -2.59
C ALA A 26 6.74 11.39 -2.54
N GLU A 27 6.23 11.86 -3.68
CA GLU A 27 5.53 13.15 -3.80
C GLU A 27 4.26 13.19 -2.94
N VAL A 28 3.43 12.15 -3.04
CA VAL A 28 2.16 12.08 -2.31
C VAL A 28 2.37 11.89 -0.81
N ARG A 29 3.37 11.11 -0.38
CA ARG A 29 3.75 10.94 1.03
C ARG A 29 4.11 12.29 1.67
N GLU A 30 4.96 13.07 1.01
CA GLU A 30 5.35 14.40 1.52
C GLU A 30 4.18 15.39 1.52
N LEU A 31 3.34 15.36 0.48
CA LEU A 31 2.11 16.16 0.45
C LEU A 31 1.18 15.81 1.61
N MET A 32 0.95 14.52 1.88
CA MET A 32 0.07 14.06 2.95
C MET A 32 0.60 14.47 4.32
N ARG A 33 1.91 14.31 4.58
CA ARG A 33 2.54 14.75 5.83
C ARG A 33 2.34 16.24 6.12
N ARG A 34 2.49 17.08 5.08
CA ARG A 34 2.31 18.53 5.21
C ARG A 34 0.86 18.93 5.46
N ARG A 35 -0.09 18.16 4.91
CA ARG A 35 -1.53 18.48 5.01
C ARG A 35 -2.21 17.88 6.24
N PHE A 36 -1.65 16.79 6.77
CA PHE A 36 -2.18 16.04 7.90
C PHE A 36 -1.05 15.83 8.92
N PRO A 37 -0.57 16.91 9.57
CA PRO A 37 0.50 16.81 10.55
C PRO A 37 0.02 16.05 11.79
N SER A 38 0.93 15.30 12.43
CA SER A 38 0.62 14.55 13.65
C SER A 38 0.30 15.45 14.84
N GLU A 39 0.77 16.69 14.83
CA GLU A 39 0.49 17.73 15.82
C GLU A 39 -1.02 18.03 15.93
N ASP A 40 -1.75 17.89 14.82
CA ASP A 40 -3.21 18.07 14.75
C ASP A 40 -3.98 16.76 15.05
N GLY A 41 -3.28 15.73 15.53
CA GLY A 41 -3.84 14.42 15.88
C GLY A 41 -4.09 13.50 14.69
N PHE A 42 -3.58 13.83 13.50
CA PHE A 42 -3.62 12.93 12.35
C PHE A 42 -2.55 11.84 12.44
N GLU A 43 -2.88 10.68 11.91
CA GLU A 43 -2.03 9.51 11.86
C GLU A 43 -1.94 9.07 10.40
N LEU A 44 -0.72 8.98 9.88
CA LEU A 44 -0.46 8.49 8.53
C LEU A 44 0.29 7.17 8.65
N ARG A 45 -0.28 6.12 8.05
CA ARG A 45 0.39 4.82 7.86
C ARG A 45 0.65 4.60 6.38
N PHE A 46 1.87 4.20 6.06
CA PHE A 46 2.31 3.90 4.70
C PHE A 46 2.64 2.42 4.58
N GLU A 47 2.04 1.74 3.62
CA GLU A 47 2.28 0.32 3.36
C GLU A 47 2.70 0.14 1.90
N THR A 48 3.49 -0.88 1.60
CA THR A 48 3.75 -1.32 0.23
C THR A 48 3.07 -2.67 -0.01
N ARG A 49 2.45 -2.85 -1.18
CA ARG A 49 2.00 -4.17 -1.63
C ARG A 49 3.13 -4.84 -2.38
N ARG A 50 3.58 -5.98 -1.87
CA ARG A 50 4.47 -6.89 -2.58
C ARG A 50 3.71 -8.14 -2.95
N GLU A 51 3.92 -8.59 -4.18
CA GLU A 51 3.47 -9.91 -4.59
C GLU A 51 4.14 -10.96 -3.69
N SER A 52 3.35 -11.77 -3.00
CA SER A 52 3.83 -12.80 -2.08
C SER A 52 3.81 -14.19 -2.73
N ARG A 53 2.79 -14.47 -3.55
CA ARG A 53 2.59 -15.81 -4.11
C ARG A 53 1.84 -15.78 -5.44
N ARG A 54 2.20 -16.69 -6.34
CA ARG A 54 1.40 -17.04 -7.53
C ARG A 54 0.75 -18.39 -7.34
N VAL A 55 -0.54 -18.48 -7.63
CA VAL A 55 -1.26 -19.74 -7.73
C VAL A 55 -1.28 -20.15 -9.19
N LEU A 56 -0.65 -21.27 -9.50
CA LEU A 56 -0.50 -21.78 -10.86
C LEU A 56 -1.24 -23.11 -11.00
N GLU A 57 -1.91 -23.28 -12.13
CA GLU A 57 -2.45 -24.56 -12.58
C GLU A 57 -1.56 -25.11 -13.70
N GLN A 58 -1.14 -26.36 -13.57
CA GLN A 58 -0.45 -27.07 -14.65
C GLN A 58 -1.38 -28.09 -15.30
N GLY A 59 -1.44 -28.08 -16.63
CA GLY A 59 -2.19 -29.05 -17.40
C GLY A 59 -1.54 -29.36 -18.75
N PRO A 60 -2.17 -30.23 -19.57
CA PRO A 60 -1.61 -30.67 -20.85
C PRO A 60 -1.35 -29.54 -21.87
N ARG A 61 -2.00 -28.38 -21.68
CA ARG A 61 -1.85 -27.17 -22.52
C ARG A 61 -0.82 -26.17 -21.98
N GLY A 62 -0.12 -26.49 -20.88
CA GLY A 62 0.88 -25.64 -20.25
C GLY A 62 0.48 -25.14 -18.86
N VAL A 63 1.10 -24.03 -18.46
CA VAL A 63 0.90 -23.40 -17.15
C VAL A 63 -0.07 -22.23 -17.26
N ARG A 64 -1.07 -22.17 -16.38
CA ARG A 64 -2.03 -21.07 -16.27
C ARG A 64 -1.88 -20.37 -14.91
N LEU A 65 -1.79 -19.04 -14.92
CA LEU A 65 -1.87 -18.24 -13.71
C LEU A 65 -3.33 -18.13 -13.27
N LEU A 66 -3.64 -18.61 -12.07
CA LEU A 66 -4.99 -18.54 -11.48
C LEU A 66 -5.16 -17.31 -10.60
N ALA A 67 -4.16 -17.00 -9.76
CA ALA A 67 -4.21 -15.87 -8.84
C ALA A 67 -2.81 -15.36 -8.50
N VAL A 68 -2.76 -14.10 -8.09
CA VAL A 68 -1.60 -13.46 -7.47
C VAL A 68 -2.02 -12.96 -6.10
N GLU A 69 -1.35 -13.43 -5.06
CA GLU A 69 -1.54 -12.97 -3.69
C GLU A 69 -0.55 -11.86 -3.39
N TYR A 70 -1.00 -10.85 -2.64
CA TYR A 70 -0.18 -9.71 -2.24
C TYR A 70 -0.12 -9.65 -0.71
N ALA A 71 1.08 -9.42 -0.18
CA ALA A 71 1.29 -9.05 1.21
C ALA A 71 1.44 -7.52 1.31
N THR A 72 0.95 -6.95 2.41
CA THR A 72 1.19 -5.56 2.79
C THR A 72 2.28 -5.50 3.84
N GLU A 73 3.29 -4.68 3.59
CA GLU A 73 4.37 -4.41 4.55
C GLU A 73 4.31 -2.93 4.94
N GLU A 74 4.25 -2.66 6.26
CA GLU A 74 4.33 -1.29 6.77
C GLU A 74 5.73 -0.73 6.54
N LEU A 75 5.78 0.49 6.01
CA LEU A 75 7.02 1.21 5.78
C LEU A 75 7.36 1.99 7.03
N ILE A 76 8.31 1.46 7.79
CA ILE A 76 8.83 2.14 8.98
C ILE A 76 9.72 3.28 8.51
N ASP A 77 9.39 4.49 8.94
CA ASP A 77 10.22 5.66 8.71
C ASP A 77 11.56 5.52 9.44
N GLY A 78 12.65 5.75 8.72
CA GLY A 78 13.97 6.04 9.28
C GLY A 78 14.19 7.52 9.49
#